data_AF-A0A4Y2I426-F1
#
_entry.id   AF-A0A4Y2I426-F1
#
_cell.length_a   1.000
_cell.length_b   1.000
_cell.length_c   1.000
_cell.angle_alpha   90.00
_cell.angle_beta   90.00
_cell.angle_gamma   90.00
#
_symmetry.space_group_name_H-M   'P 1'
#
loop_
_entity.id
_entity.type
_entity.pdbx_description
1 polymer ?
#
loop_
_entity_poly.entity_id
_entity_poly.type
_entity_poly.pdbx_seq_one_letter_code
_entity_poly.pdbx_strand_id
1 'polypeptide(L)'
;MWGVALSSKNKIPRGFLQSCEQREILLHLFSAAKSTLSGRHFRSNEELRQAVKNYLRSLGTDFYQDGFLKLISRYEKRINVGGKYEGK
;
A
#
# COMPACT_ATOMS: atom_id res chain seq x y z
N MET A 1 -15.13 -26.83 35.32
CA MET A 1 -15.50 -26.48 33.93
C MET A 1 -15.73 -24.97 33.87
N TRP A 2 -14.70 -24.18 33.56
CA TRP A 2 -14.81 -22.73 33.38
C TRP A 2 -14.32 -22.40 31.96
N GLY A 3 -15.25 -21.97 31.10
CA GLY A 3 -14.97 -21.59 29.72
C GLY A 3 -14.27 -20.24 29.68
N VAL A 4 -13.09 -20.19 29.07
CA VAL A 4 -12.40 -18.94 28.77
C VAL A 4 -13.08 -18.33 27.55
N ALA A 5 -13.92 -17.33 27.77
CA ALA A 5 -14.47 -16.49 26.72
C ALA A 5 -13.31 -15.67 26.09
N LEU A 6 -12.81 -16.13 24.94
CA LEU A 6 -11.94 -15.34 24.09
C LEU A 6 -12.72 -14.11 23.61
N SER A 7 -12.49 -12.99 24.29
CA SER A 7 -12.97 -11.66 23.94
C SER A 7 -12.74 -11.37 22.45
N SER A 8 -13.83 -11.19 21.71
CA SER A 8 -13.87 -10.95 20.26
C SER A 8 -13.32 -9.58 19.82
N LYS A 9 -12.47 -8.94 20.63
CA LYS A 9 -12.15 -7.51 20.45
C LYS A 9 -10.83 -7.20 19.73
N ASN A 10 -9.97 -8.19 19.47
CA ASN A 10 -8.66 -7.97 18.81
C ASN A 10 -8.46 -8.76 17.51
N LYS A 11 -9.54 -9.12 16.81
CA LYS A 11 -9.40 -9.62 15.44
C LYS A 11 -9.53 -8.45 14.48
N ILE A 12 -8.39 -7.85 14.12
CA ILE A 12 -8.33 -7.03 12.91
C ILE A 12 -8.92 -7.90 11.79
N PRO A 13 -10.00 -7.49 11.11
CA PRO A 13 -10.57 -8.29 10.04
C PRO A 13 -9.44 -8.47 9.03
N ARG A 14 -9.00 -9.71 8.80
CA ARG A 14 -7.91 -10.00 7.85
C ARG A 14 -8.20 -9.41 6.47
N GLY A 15 -9.48 -9.24 6.14
CA GLY A 15 -9.94 -8.54 4.92
C GLY A 15 -9.74 -7.02 4.91
N PHE A 16 -9.66 -6.34 6.05
CA PHE A 16 -9.43 -4.89 6.12
C PHE A 16 -7.96 -4.54 5.89
N LEU A 17 -7.03 -5.37 6.40
CA LEU A 17 -5.61 -5.24 6.13
C LEU A 17 -5.30 -5.54 4.66
N GLN A 18 -5.78 -6.66 4.11
CA GLN A 18 -5.47 -7.04 2.73
C GLN A 18 -5.98 -6.03 1.68
N SER A 19 -7.11 -5.36 1.96
CA SER A 19 -7.63 -4.23 1.18
C SER A 19 -6.76 -2.96 1.27
N CYS A 20 -6.25 -2.65 2.47
CA CYS A 20 -5.36 -1.50 2.67
C CYS A 20 -3.97 -1.71 2.04
N GLU A 21 -3.39 -2.90 2.17
CA GLU A 21 -2.06 -3.26 1.63
C GLU A 21 -2.00 -3.08 0.10
N GLN A 22 -2.99 -3.63 -0.63
CA GLN A 22 -3.05 -3.51 -2.09
C GLN A 22 -3.26 -2.06 -2.53
N ARG A 23 -4.04 -1.28 -1.78
CA ARG A 23 -4.35 0.11 -2.13
C ARG A 23 -3.14 1.02 -2.00
N GLU A 24 -2.29 0.84 -1.00
CA GLU A 24 -1.18 1.76 -0.71
C GLU A 24 -0.02 1.63 -1.70
N ILE A 25 0.35 0.41 -2.10
CA ILE A 25 1.35 0.19 -3.17
C ILE A 25 0.84 0.77 -4.50
N LEU A 26 -0.45 0.55 -4.79
CA LEU A 26 -1.10 1.11 -5.97
C LEU A 26 -1.10 2.64 -5.94
N LEU A 27 -1.30 3.29 -4.79
CA LEU A 27 -1.24 4.76 -4.67
C LEU A 27 0.17 5.31 -4.93
N HIS A 28 1.21 4.66 -4.40
CA HIS A 28 2.60 5.07 -4.65
C HIS A 28 2.97 4.94 -6.13
N LEU A 29 2.62 3.80 -6.74
CA LEU A 29 2.86 3.57 -8.16
C LEU A 29 2.06 4.51 -9.06
N PHE A 30 0.77 4.72 -8.74
CA PHE A 30 -0.11 5.58 -9.52
C PHE A 30 0.30 7.05 -9.41
N SER A 31 0.76 7.51 -8.24
CA SER A 31 1.28 8.87 -8.07
C SER A 31 2.48 9.14 -9.00
N ALA A 32 3.44 8.22 -9.04
CA ALA A 32 4.62 8.34 -9.88
C ALA A 32 4.30 8.13 -11.38
N ALA A 33 3.38 7.20 -11.69
CA ALA A 33 2.89 7.04 -13.06
C ALA A 33 2.17 8.30 -13.55
N LYS A 34 1.36 8.93 -12.68
CA LYS A 34 0.65 10.17 -13.01
C LYS A 34 1.62 11.31 -13.29
N SER A 35 2.68 11.51 -12.51
CA SER A 35 3.66 12.57 -12.83
C SER A 35 4.34 12.34 -14.18
N THR A 36 4.64 11.08 -14.49
CA THR A 36 5.41 10.73 -15.68
C THR A 36 4.55 10.68 -16.94
N LEU A 37 3.30 10.23 -16.84
CA LEU A 37 2.38 10.06 -17.97
C LEU A 37 1.43 11.25 -18.15
N SER A 38 1.35 12.16 -17.17
CA SER A 38 0.57 13.39 -17.28
C SER A 38 1.02 14.24 -18.48
N GLY A 39 0.07 14.94 -19.09
CA GLY A 39 0.31 15.83 -20.23
C GLY A 39 0.57 15.14 -21.57
N ARG A 40 0.69 13.80 -21.58
CA ARG A 40 0.80 13.03 -22.83
C ARG A 40 -0.58 12.67 -23.35
N HIS A 41 -0.82 13.00 -24.63
CA HIS A 41 -2.02 12.56 -25.34
C HIS A 41 -1.73 11.24 -26.05
N PHE A 42 -2.42 10.17 -25.65
CA PHE A 42 -2.33 8.87 -26.30
C PHE A 42 -3.44 8.75 -27.35
N ARG A 43 -3.08 8.29 -28.56
CA ARG A 43 -4.02 8.11 -29.68
C ARG A 43 -4.86 6.85 -29.52
N SER A 44 -4.40 5.89 -28.70
CA SER A 44 -5.11 4.64 -28.44
C SER A 44 -4.80 4.05 -27.06
N ASN A 45 -5.66 3.14 -26.60
CA ASN A 45 -5.43 2.37 -25.38
C ASN A 45 -4.17 1.50 -25.47
N GLU A 46 -3.82 0.98 -26.65
CA GLU A 46 -2.64 0.13 -26.80
C GLU A 46 -1.36 0.94 -26.67
N GLU A 47 -1.35 2.18 -27.18
CA GLU A 47 -0.25 3.13 -26.97
C GLU A 47 -0.08 3.47 -25.49
N LEU A 48 -1.18 3.72 -24.77
CA LEU A 48 -1.17 3.93 -23.32
C LEU A 48 -0.61 2.71 -22.58
N ARG A 49 -1.07 1.49 -22.92
CA ARG A 49 -0.57 0.25 -22.31
C ARG A 49 0.92 0.07 -22.53
N GLN A 50 1.41 0.37 -23.74
CA GLN A 50 2.83 0.29 -24.04
C GLN A 50 3.63 1.34 -23.26
N ALA A 51 3.13 2.57 -23.15
CA ALA A 51 3.75 3.63 -22.35
C ALA A 51 3.82 3.27 -20.87
N VAL A 52 2.76 2.70 -20.30
CA VAL A 52 2.73 2.19 -18.92
C VAL A 52 3.73 1.04 -18.75
N LYS A 53 3.76 0.05 -19.65
CA LYS A 53 4.74 -1.06 -19.61
C LYS A 53 6.18 -0.55 -19.64
N ASN A 54 6.48 0.39 -20.53
CA ASN A 54 7.81 0.98 -20.65
C ASN A 54 8.17 1.78 -19.39
N TYR A 55 7.23 2.53 -18.83
CA TYR A 55 7.40 3.24 -17.57
C TYR A 55 7.72 2.28 -16.43
N LEU A 56 6.93 1.22 -16.25
CA LEU A 56 7.17 0.21 -15.22
C LEU A 56 8.53 -0.48 -15.39
N ARG A 57 8.95 -0.75 -16.63
CA ARG A 57 10.28 -1.32 -16.92
C ARG A 57 11.42 -0.34 -16.65
N SER A 58 11.17 0.96 -16.71
CA SER A 58 12.16 1.99 -16.38
C SER A 58 12.31 2.22 -14.88
N LEU A 59 11.36 1.75 -14.07
CA LEU A 59 11.48 1.80 -12.62
C LEU A 59 12.55 0.80 -12.16
N GLY A 60 13.53 1.30 -11.41
CA GLY A 60 14.54 0.45 -10.79
C GLY A 60 13.97 -0.34 -9.61
N THR A 61 14.73 -1.35 -9.18
CA THR A 61 14.42 -2.14 -7.97
C THR A 61 14.37 -1.29 -6.71
N ASP A 62 15.13 -0.20 -6.67
CA ASP A 62 15.15 0.82 -5.63
C ASP A 62 13.78 1.51 -5.44
N PHE A 63 13.08 1.82 -6.53
CA PHE A 63 11.74 2.42 -6.47
C PHE A 63 10.74 1.51 -5.73
N TYR A 64 10.76 0.22 -6.05
CA TYR A 64 9.90 -0.76 -5.40
C TYR A 64 10.28 -0.94 -3.94
N GLN A 65 11.58 -1.04 -3.64
CA GLN A 65 12.10 -1.13 -2.27
C GLN A 65 11.67 0.08 -1.42
N ASP A 66 11.84 1.31 -1.90
CA ASP A 66 11.40 2.53 -1.22
C ASP A 66 9.89 2.55 -0.99
N GLY A 67 9.10 2.13 -1.99
CA GLY A 67 7.65 1.97 -1.86
C GLY A 67 7.26 0.99 -0.74
N PHE A 68 7.94 -0.15 -0.64
CA PHE A 68 7.71 -1.13 0.42
C PHE A 68 8.17 -0.63 1.79
N LEU A 69 9.31 0.05 1.89
CA LEU A 69 9.80 0.61 3.16
C LEU A 69 8.84 1.68 3.69
N LYS A 70 8.30 2.54 2.82
CA LYS A 70 7.27 3.51 3.19
C LYS A 70 5.98 2.84 3.67
N LEU A 71 5.62 1.71 3.09
CA LEU A 71 4.47 0.91 3.54
C LEU A 71 4.71 0.37 4.96
N ILE A 72 5.85 -0.28 5.20
CA ILE A 72 6.24 -0.82 6.50
C ILE A 72 6.20 0.29 7.56
N SER A 73 6.82 1.45 7.29
CA SER A 73 6.84 2.58 8.22
C SER A 73 5.43 3.12 8.54
N ARG A 74 4.52 3.16 7.55
CA ARG A 74 3.11 3.55 7.79
C ARG A 74 2.40 2.56 8.71
N TYR A 75 2.64 1.27 8.54
CA TYR A 75 2.04 0.25 9.41
C TYR A 75 2.62 0.27 10.81
N GLU A 76 3.93 0.38 10.97
CA GLU A 76 4.59 0.55 12.27
C GLU A 76 4.01 1.76 13.03
N LYS A 77 3.83 2.88 12.33
CA LYS A 77 3.18 4.07 12.91
C LYS A 77 1.74 3.80 13.33
N ARG A 78 0.93 3.10 12.52
CA ARG A 78 -0.45 2.77 12.87
C ARG A 78 -0.54 1.81 14.06
N ILE A 79 0.37 0.85 14.15
CA ILE A 79 0.44 -0.11 15.26
C ILE A 79 0.82 0.63 16.56
N ASN A 80 1.80 1.54 16.52
CA ASN A 80 2.21 2.31 17.69
C ASN A 80 1.18 3.35 18.15
N VAL A 81 0.36 3.90 17.24
CA VAL A 81 -0.74 4.82 17.61
C VAL A 81 -1.86 4.10 18.38
N GLY A 82 -2.02 2.79 18.21
CA GLY A 82 -2.92 1.95 19.01
C GLY A 82 -2.35 1.47 20.35
N GLY A 83 -1.07 1.77 20.63
CA GLY A 83 -0.31 1.30 21.78
C GLY A 83 -0.23 2.27 22.97
N LYS A 84 -1.03 3.35 23.01
CA LYS A 84 -1.21 4.16 24.22
C LYS A 84 -2.07 3.41 25.25
N TYR A 85 -1.55 2.31 25.78
CA TYR A 85 -1.91 1.87 27.12
C TYR A 85 -0.71 2.18 28.00
N GLU A 86 -0.75 3.38 28.53
CA GLU A 86 0.09 3.82 29.64
C GLU A 86 -0.08 2.80 30.76
N GLY A 87 0.98 2.08 31.08
CA GLY A 87 1.05 1.29 32.29
C GLY A 87 0.95 2.22 33.49
N LYS A 88 -0.09 2.01 34.29
CA LYS A 88 -0.10 2.27 35.73
C LYS A 88 -0.65 1.04 36.43
#